data_AF-A0A846ZTU0-F1
#
_entry.id   AF-A0A846ZTU0-F1
#
_cell.length_a   1.000
_cell.length_b   1.000
_cell.length_c   1.000
_cell.angle_alpha   90.00
_cell.angle_beta   90.00
_cell.angle_gamma   90.00
#
_symmetry.space_group_name_H-M   'P 1'
#
loop_
_entity.id
_entity.type
_entity.pdbx_description
1 polymer ?
#
loop_
_entity_poly.entity_id
_entity_poly.type
_entity_poly.pdbx_seq_one_letter_code
_entity_poly.pdbx_strand_id
1 'polypeptide(L)'
;MEKQEIIRNIAERAGGDVYLGVVGAVRTGKSTFIKKVIENLVVPNITDEYEKKRALDEIPQSAQGKTIMTIEPKFVPNQAAKINIDDFSCNIRLIDCVGYVINNAKGTEDENGPRMVKTPWYEEEIPFIEAAEIGTEKVIKDHSTIGIVIATDGSIGEFNRSDYIEAEGRVISELKEIGKPFIVILNSTHPMLPDTMKLGENLQAEYQVPVIPMNVENMNEKDIYDILREALYEFPVLEVKVNMPEWIAILNHDHPIKKVYIEKIRESVIEIDKLRDVANITDHFKDSPYITKAILSDVNTSKGEITITLYAPGDLYNEVLKDIIKIDVRNKAELLSLFQSYNEAKKEYDQIKSALKMAKQTGYG
;
A
#
# COMPACT_ATOMS: atom_id res chain seq x y z
N MET A 1 -6.02 12.20 9.12
CA MET A 1 -6.89 11.05 9.36
C MET A 1 -7.03 10.87 10.85
N GLU A 2 -8.26 10.68 11.33
CA GLU A 2 -8.52 10.37 12.74
C GLU A 2 -8.15 8.90 13.03
N LYS A 3 -7.89 8.56 14.30
CA LYS A 3 -7.50 7.20 14.74
C LYS A 3 -8.41 6.10 14.18
N GLN A 4 -9.71 6.36 14.20
CA GLN A 4 -10.76 5.41 13.83
C GLN A 4 -10.83 5.18 12.33
N GLU A 5 -10.61 6.23 11.55
CA GLU A 5 -10.59 6.20 10.09
C GLU A 5 -9.49 5.27 9.58
N ILE A 6 -8.33 5.23 10.25
CA ILE A 6 -7.22 4.34 9.91
C ILE A 6 -7.64 2.87 9.99
N ILE A 7 -8.24 2.45 11.12
CA ILE A 7 -8.61 1.05 11.31
C ILE A 7 -9.76 0.66 10.38
N ARG A 8 -10.74 1.54 10.19
CA ARG A 8 -11.82 1.32 9.22
C ARG A 8 -11.25 1.11 7.83
N ASN A 9 -10.33 1.97 7.39
CA ASN A 9 -9.76 1.89 6.06
C ASN A 9 -8.94 0.61 5.87
N ILE A 10 -8.14 0.21 6.86
CA ILE A 10 -7.40 -1.05 6.82
C ILE A 10 -8.35 -2.25 6.81
N ALA A 11 -9.40 -2.25 7.63
CA ALA A 11 -10.36 -3.35 7.68
C ALA A 11 -11.13 -3.49 6.36
N GLU A 12 -11.59 -2.39 5.77
CA GLU A 12 -12.20 -2.39 4.44
C GLU A 12 -11.23 -2.92 3.38
N ARG A 13 -9.95 -2.53 3.45
CA ARG A 13 -8.88 -3.04 2.58
C ARG A 13 -8.69 -4.55 2.69
N ALA A 14 -8.88 -5.06 3.89
CA ALA A 14 -8.71 -6.45 4.26
C ALA A 14 -9.96 -7.32 4.07
N GLY A 15 -11.07 -6.74 3.60
CA GLY A 15 -12.35 -7.45 3.47
C GLY A 15 -13.09 -7.69 4.80
N GLY A 16 -12.79 -6.91 5.84
CA GLY A 16 -13.48 -6.89 7.14
C GLY A 16 -12.63 -7.38 8.32
N ASP A 17 -11.56 -8.14 8.06
CA ASP A 17 -10.71 -8.72 9.09
C ASP A 17 -9.26 -8.24 8.96
N VAL A 18 -8.70 -7.65 10.02
CA VAL A 18 -7.34 -7.13 10.03
C VAL A 18 -6.37 -8.18 10.60
N TYR A 19 -5.53 -8.74 9.75
CA TYR A 19 -4.47 -9.67 10.15
C TYR A 19 -3.09 -9.01 10.05
N LEU A 20 -2.45 -8.78 11.19
CA LEU A 20 -1.11 -8.18 11.24
C LEU A 20 -0.05 -9.28 11.36
N GLY A 21 0.78 -9.45 10.33
CA GLY A 21 1.87 -10.42 10.33
C GLY A 21 3.10 -9.81 10.97
N VAL A 22 3.48 -10.24 12.18
CA VAL A 22 4.65 -9.69 12.88
C VAL A 22 5.86 -10.60 12.64
N VAL A 23 6.85 -10.07 11.94
CA VAL A 23 7.98 -10.84 11.38
C VAL A 23 9.31 -10.16 11.68
N GLY A 24 10.41 -10.87 11.47
CA GLY A 24 11.76 -10.37 11.76
C GLY A 24 12.59 -11.36 12.56
N ALA A 25 13.85 -11.06 12.79
CA ALA A 25 14.78 -11.97 13.45
C ALA A 25 14.36 -12.33 14.89
N VAL A 26 14.86 -13.46 15.41
CA VAL A 26 14.69 -13.81 16.83
C VAL A 26 15.21 -12.68 17.72
N ARG A 27 14.59 -12.44 18.87
CA ARG A 27 15.07 -11.44 19.87
C ARG A 27 15.03 -9.96 19.44
N THR A 28 14.36 -9.60 18.34
CA THR A 28 14.14 -8.20 17.96
C THR A 28 13.00 -7.49 18.70
N GLY A 29 12.24 -8.21 19.53
CA GLY A 29 11.11 -7.65 20.30
C GLY A 29 9.73 -7.91 19.70
N LYS A 30 9.58 -8.88 18.78
CA LYS A 30 8.29 -9.28 18.19
C LYS A 30 7.20 -9.58 19.23
N SER A 31 7.48 -10.44 20.21
CA SER A 31 6.48 -10.80 21.23
C SER A 31 6.11 -9.59 22.12
N THR A 32 7.07 -8.70 22.39
CA THR A 32 6.79 -7.43 23.09
C THR A 32 5.86 -6.53 22.26
N PHE A 33 6.11 -6.41 20.95
CA PHE A 33 5.25 -5.64 20.05
C PHE A 33 3.82 -6.19 20.05
N ILE A 34 3.66 -7.50 19.88
CA ILE A 34 2.35 -8.16 19.89
C ILE A 34 1.63 -7.92 21.20
N LYS A 35 2.32 -8.09 22.33
CA LYS A 35 1.78 -7.79 23.66
C LYS A 35 1.25 -6.36 23.75
N LYS A 36 2.05 -5.37 23.33
CA LYS A 36 1.67 -3.95 23.42
C LYS A 36 0.50 -3.62 22.51
N VAL A 37 0.41 -4.20 21.31
CA VAL A 37 -0.75 -4.03 20.44
C VAL A 37 -2.00 -4.63 21.08
N ILE A 38 -1.91 -5.81 21.67
CA ILE A 38 -3.06 -6.43 22.32
C ILE A 38 -3.52 -5.62 23.53
N GLU A 39 -2.59 -5.23 24.42
CA GLU A 39 -2.89 -4.48 25.64
C GLU A 39 -3.45 -3.08 25.37
N ASN A 40 -2.89 -2.36 24.39
CA ASN A 40 -3.21 -0.95 24.17
C ASN A 40 -4.24 -0.70 23.05
N LEU A 41 -4.42 -1.63 22.11
CA LEU A 41 -5.38 -1.47 21.01
C LEU A 41 -6.50 -2.50 21.07
N VAL A 42 -6.18 -3.79 21.20
CA VAL A 42 -7.21 -4.84 21.06
C VAL A 42 -8.12 -4.90 22.28
N VAL A 43 -7.55 -5.14 23.47
CA VAL A 43 -8.29 -5.34 24.72
C VAL A 43 -9.18 -4.15 25.10
N PRO A 44 -8.74 -2.88 24.98
CA PRO A 44 -9.58 -1.73 25.29
C PRO A 44 -10.83 -1.62 24.40
N ASN A 45 -10.78 -2.15 23.18
CA ASN A 45 -11.85 -2.05 22.19
C ASN A 45 -12.74 -3.32 22.10
N ILE A 46 -12.47 -4.36 22.90
CA ILE A 46 -13.39 -5.50 23.05
C ILE A 46 -14.51 -5.10 24.02
N THR A 47 -15.77 -5.46 23.73
CA THR A 47 -16.90 -5.22 24.65
C THR A 47 -17.15 -6.36 25.64
N ASP A 48 -16.87 -7.60 25.23
CA ASP A 48 -17.10 -8.80 26.04
C ASP A 48 -15.94 -9.04 27.03
N GLU A 49 -16.24 -9.10 28.32
CA GLU A 49 -15.24 -9.28 29.39
C GLU A 49 -14.57 -10.66 29.37
N TYR A 50 -15.25 -11.71 28.91
CA TYR A 50 -14.66 -13.03 28.76
C TYR A 50 -13.68 -13.05 27.60
N GLU A 51 -14.01 -12.42 26.46
CA GLU A 51 -13.09 -12.25 25.34
C GLU A 51 -11.88 -11.40 25.70
N LYS A 52 -12.04 -10.33 26.48
CA LYS A 52 -10.91 -9.53 27.01
C LYS A 52 -9.93 -10.40 27.79
N LYS A 53 -10.45 -11.15 28.76
CA LYS A 53 -9.63 -12.03 29.60
C LYS A 53 -8.91 -13.07 28.78
N ARG A 54 -9.61 -13.72 27.85
CA ARG A 54 -9.02 -14.69 26.91
C ARG A 54 -7.91 -14.06 26.07
N ALA A 55 -8.14 -12.87 25.50
CA ALA A 55 -7.15 -12.18 24.67
C ALA A 55 -5.87 -11.86 25.45
N LEU A 56 -6.00 -11.48 26.74
CA LEU A 56 -4.86 -11.26 27.64
C LEU A 56 -4.13 -12.56 28.00
N ASP A 57 -4.88 -13.64 28.28
CA ASP A 57 -4.31 -14.95 28.64
C ASP A 57 -3.55 -15.60 27.47
N GLU A 58 -3.90 -15.26 26.22
CA GLU A 58 -3.29 -15.80 25.01
C GLU A 58 -2.04 -15.03 24.53
N ILE A 59 -1.70 -13.89 25.15
CA ILE A 59 -0.52 -13.07 24.83
C ILE A 59 0.75 -13.92 24.96
N PRO A 60 1.69 -13.84 23.99
CA PRO A 60 2.96 -14.55 24.09
C PRO A 60 3.77 -14.06 25.30
N GLN A 61 4.33 -14.99 26.07
CA GLN A 61 5.23 -14.64 27.16
C GLN A 61 6.55 -14.10 26.59
N SER A 62 6.88 -12.87 26.96
CA SER A 62 8.18 -12.27 26.64
C SER A 62 9.23 -12.79 27.63
N ALA A 63 10.20 -13.57 27.16
CA ALA A 63 11.26 -14.12 28.01
C ALA A 63 12.55 -13.28 27.93
N GLN A 64 13.30 -13.19 29.03
CA GLN A 64 14.68 -12.67 29.05
C GLN A 64 15.68 -13.81 28.75
N GLY A 65 16.81 -13.52 28.09
CA GLY A 65 17.86 -14.50 27.75
C GLY A 65 17.96 -14.90 26.28
N LYS A 66 18.91 -15.79 25.93
CA LYS A 66 19.24 -16.17 24.52
C LYS A 66 18.33 -17.24 23.89
N THR A 67 17.42 -17.83 24.65
CA THR A 67 16.60 -18.97 24.20
C THR A 67 15.44 -18.51 23.31
N ILE A 68 15.25 -19.19 22.18
CA ILE A 68 14.12 -18.98 21.26
C ILE A 68 12.88 -19.68 21.84
N MET A 69 11.77 -18.94 22.00
CA MET A 69 10.51 -19.46 22.55
C MET A 69 9.49 -19.79 21.47
N THR A 70 9.38 -18.95 20.43
CA THR A 70 8.44 -19.15 19.33
C THR A 70 9.02 -20.14 18.34
N ILE A 71 8.45 -21.34 18.29
CA ILE A 71 8.90 -22.47 17.47
C ILE A 71 8.00 -22.66 16.25
N GLU A 72 6.75 -22.18 16.31
CA GLU A 72 5.77 -22.26 15.23
C GLU A 72 4.98 -20.94 15.14
N PRO A 73 4.50 -20.55 13.93
CA PRO A 73 3.64 -19.38 13.79
C PRO A 73 2.37 -19.53 14.62
N LYS A 74 2.05 -18.52 15.43
CA LYS A 74 0.85 -18.54 16.27
C LYS A 74 -0.01 -17.30 16.03
N PHE A 75 -1.30 -17.53 15.88
CA PHE A 75 -2.24 -16.43 15.88
C PHE A 75 -2.57 -15.96 17.30
N VAL A 76 -2.59 -14.65 17.51
CA VAL A 76 -2.85 -14.04 18.81
C VAL A 76 -3.83 -12.89 18.66
N PRO A 77 -5.03 -12.95 19.27
CA PRO A 77 -5.61 -14.12 19.94
C PRO A 77 -5.93 -15.28 18.97
N ASN A 78 -6.11 -16.48 19.52
CA ASN A 78 -6.43 -17.70 18.77
C ASN A 78 -7.80 -17.60 18.07
N GLN A 79 -8.73 -16.82 18.60
CA GLN A 79 -9.95 -16.43 17.90
C GLN A 79 -9.83 -14.95 17.58
N ALA A 80 -10.20 -14.54 16.35
CA ALA A 80 -10.11 -13.14 15.97
C ALA A 80 -10.95 -12.29 16.94
N ALA A 81 -10.34 -11.27 17.53
CA ALA A 81 -11.00 -10.44 18.52
C ALA A 81 -11.89 -9.43 17.78
N LYS A 82 -13.19 -9.44 18.09
CA LYS A 82 -14.09 -8.42 17.58
C LYS A 82 -13.88 -7.12 18.36
N ILE A 83 -13.36 -6.11 17.70
CA ILE A 83 -13.17 -4.78 18.27
C ILE A 83 -14.26 -3.84 17.75
N ASN A 84 -14.78 -2.99 18.64
CA ASN A 84 -15.75 -1.95 18.31
C ASN A 84 -15.06 -0.60 18.40
N ILE A 85 -15.02 0.12 17.30
CA ILE A 85 -14.44 1.45 17.19
C ILE A 85 -15.56 2.37 16.70
N ASP A 86 -16.16 3.10 17.64
CA ASP A 86 -17.38 3.88 17.45
C ASP A 86 -18.50 3.06 16.77
N ASP A 87 -18.93 3.47 15.57
CA ASP A 87 -20.02 2.85 14.82
C ASP A 87 -19.55 1.70 13.90
N PHE A 88 -18.27 1.30 14.00
CA PHE A 88 -17.66 0.28 13.15
C PHE A 88 -17.14 -0.90 13.97
N SER A 89 -17.39 -2.12 13.51
CA SER A 89 -16.81 -3.33 14.07
C SER A 89 -15.92 -4.02 13.04
N CYS A 90 -14.74 -4.46 13.44
CA CYS A 90 -13.92 -5.39 12.68
C CYS A 90 -13.33 -6.47 13.57
N ASN A 91 -12.85 -7.55 12.96
CA ASN A 91 -12.06 -8.52 13.68
C ASN A 91 -10.58 -8.19 13.50
N ILE A 92 -9.81 -8.27 14.58
CA ILE A 92 -8.36 -8.08 14.54
C ILE A 92 -7.65 -9.32 15.08
N ARG A 93 -6.54 -9.67 14.44
CA ARG A 93 -5.69 -10.78 14.85
C ARG A 93 -4.24 -10.51 14.46
N LEU A 94 -3.32 -10.81 15.36
CA LEU A 94 -1.90 -10.77 15.06
C LEU A 94 -1.40 -12.16 14.77
N ILE A 95 -0.32 -12.24 14.03
CA ILE A 95 0.39 -13.49 13.74
C ILE A 95 1.81 -13.32 14.27
N ASP A 96 2.15 -14.07 15.32
CA ASP A 96 3.52 -14.20 15.81
C ASP A 96 4.25 -15.19 14.91
N CYS A 97 4.98 -14.69 13.91
CA CYS A 97 5.78 -15.53 13.04
C CYS A 97 7.08 -15.95 13.73
N VAL A 98 7.61 -17.10 13.33
CA VAL A 98 8.88 -17.58 13.88
C VAL A 98 9.98 -16.59 13.49
N GLY A 99 10.87 -16.31 14.43
CA GLY A 99 11.97 -15.42 14.14
C GLY A 99 13.02 -16.07 13.25
N TYR A 100 13.53 -15.31 12.28
CA TYR A 100 14.68 -15.73 11.50
C TYR A 100 15.88 -15.86 12.45
N VAL A 101 16.58 -16.98 12.32
CA VAL A 101 17.70 -17.31 13.19
C VAL A 101 18.87 -16.38 12.89
N ILE A 102 19.52 -15.90 13.94
CA ILE A 102 20.77 -15.14 13.84
C ILE A 102 21.93 -16.06 14.21
N ASN A 103 23.10 -15.85 13.59
CA ASN A 103 24.27 -16.75 13.69
C ASN A 103 24.71 -17.06 15.14
N ASN A 104 24.44 -16.15 16.09
CA ASN A 104 24.83 -16.28 17.50
C ASN A 104 23.71 -16.75 18.45
N ALA A 105 22.50 -17.03 17.95
CA ALA A 105 21.38 -17.50 18.79
C ALA A 105 21.56 -18.97 19.21
N LYS A 106 21.19 -19.30 20.44
CA LYS A 106 21.22 -20.67 20.97
C LYS A 106 19.85 -21.34 20.83
N GLY A 107 19.82 -22.63 20.50
CA GLY A 107 18.61 -23.46 20.47
C GLY A 107 18.24 -24.07 19.12
N THR A 108 19.11 -23.95 18.10
CA THR A 108 18.90 -24.48 16.74
C THR A 108 19.60 -25.80 16.45
N GLU A 109 20.60 -26.16 17.26
CA GLU A 109 21.40 -27.38 17.13
C GLU A 109 21.22 -28.24 18.38
N ASP A 110 21.14 -29.56 18.20
CA ASP A 110 21.26 -30.57 19.26
C ASP A 110 22.69 -31.14 19.30
N GLU A 111 22.97 -32.12 20.17
CA GLU A 111 24.30 -32.73 20.28
C GLU A 111 24.77 -33.46 19.00
N ASN A 112 23.88 -33.69 18.02
CA ASN A 112 24.13 -34.47 16.81
C ASN A 112 23.95 -33.69 15.49
N GLY A 113 23.60 -32.40 15.52
CA GLY A 113 23.46 -31.56 14.34
C GLY A 113 22.24 -30.62 14.37
N PRO A 114 21.73 -30.20 13.20
CA PRO A 114 20.53 -29.37 13.12
C PRO A 114 19.32 -30.15 13.66
N ARG A 115 18.56 -29.53 14.57
CA ARG A 115 17.34 -30.15 15.09
C ARG A 115 16.34 -30.38 13.94
N MET A 116 15.96 -31.63 13.69
CA MET A 116 14.98 -31.99 12.65
C MET A 116 13.55 -31.97 13.20
N VAL A 117 12.58 -31.55 12.38
CA VAL A 117 11.16 -31.52 12.74
C VAL A 117 10.29 -32.02 11.59
N LYS A 118 9.18 -32.66 11.95
CA LYS A 118 8.14 -33.03 10.98
C LYS A 118 7.16 -31.88 10.85
N THR A 119 6.91 -31.42 9.63
CA THR A 119 5.94 -30.36 9.35
C THR A 119 4.73 -30.92 8.62
N PRO A 120 3.55 -30.27 8.67
CA PRO A 120 2.42 -30.66 7.82
C PRO A 120 2.63 -30.34 6.33
N TRP A 121 3.75 -29.69 5.98
CA TRP A 121 4.03 -29.18 4.63
C TRP A 121 4.89 -30.13 3.78
N TYR A 122 5.61 -31.05 4.44
CA TYR A 122 6.52 -32.01 3.81
C TYR A 122 6.34 -33.40 4.44
N GLU A 123 6.52 -34.45 3.65
CA GLU A 123 6.46 -35.83 4.16
C GLU A 123 7.73 -36.21 4.96
N GLU A 124 8.87 -35.66 4.55
CA GLU A 124 10.17 -35.87 5.18
C GLU A 124 10.43 -34.87 6.32
N GLU A 125 11.22 -35.28 7.30
CA GLU A 125 11.69 -34.37 8.35
C GLU A 125 12.68 -33.37 7.74
N ILE A 126 12.47 -32.09 8.04
CA ILE A 126 13.33 -30.99 7.56
C ILE A 126 13.96 -30.29 8.77
N PRO A 127 15.10 -29.58 8.58
CA PRO A 127 15.70 -28.78 9.65
C PRO A 127 14.69 -27.78 10.22
N PHE A 128 14.74 -27.59 11.54
CA PHE A 128 13.85 -26.70 12.27
C PHE A 128 13.84 -25.26 11.72
N ILE A 129 15.01 -24.76 11.33
CA ILE A 129 15.16 -23.42 10.75
C ILE A 129 14.38 -23.30 9.44
N GLU A 130 14.52 -24.30 8.57
CA GLU A 130 13.84 -24.33 7.27
C GLU A 130 12.32 -24.48 7.44
N ALA A 131 11.87 -25.32 8.38
CA ALA A 131 10.47 -25.46 8.74
C ALA A 131 9.84 -24.15 9.22
N ALA A 132 10.55 -23.42 10.08
CA ALA A 132 10.14 -22.14 10.63
C ALA A 132 10.03 -21.05 9.55
N GLU A 133 10.98 -21.02 8.62
CA GLU A 133 11.02 -20.09 7.50
C GLU A 133 9.85 -20.35 6.54
N ILE A 134 9.67 -21.60 6.09
CA ILE A 134 8.57 -21.97 5.19
C ILE A 134 7.20 -21.72 5.83
N GLY A 135 7.06 -22.03 7.12
CA GLY A 135 5.83 -21.74 7.86
C GLY A 135 5.55 -20.24 7.93
N THR A 136 6.57 -19.43 8.16
CA THR A 136 6.46 -17.97 8.21
C THR A 136 6.10 -17.39 6.85
N GLU A 137 6.77 -17.81 5.78
CA GLU A 137 6.48 -17.38 4.40
C GLU A 137 5.02 -17.66 4.02
N LYS A 138 4.55 -18.89 4.23
CA LYS A 138 3.17 -19.28 3.91
C LYS A 138 2.14 -18.50 4.70
N VAL A 139 2.35 -18.35 6.01
CA VAL A 139 1.39 -17.64 6.86
C VAL A 139 1.33 -16.16 6.50
N ILE A 140 2.47 -15.53 6.20
CA ILE A 140 2.48 -14.17 5.69
C ILE A 140 1.73 -14.10 4.37
N LYS A 141 2.05 -14.97 3.40
CA LYS A 141 1.49 -14.96 2.05
C LYS A 141 -0.01 -15.24 2.01
N ASP A 142 -0.51 -16.13 2.87
CA ASP A 142 -1.90 -16.60 2.78
C ASP A 142 -2.83 -15.91 3.79
N HIS A 143 -2.29 -15.42 4.93
CA HIS A 143 -3.13 -14.99 6.05
C HIS A 143 -2.85 -13.58 6.58
N SER A 144 -1.73 -12.96 6.23
CA SER A 144 -1.46 -11.58 6.68
C SER A 144 -2.09 -10.54 5.74
N THR A 145 -2.77 -9.54 6.30
CA THR A 145 -3.19 -8.35 5.56
C THR A 145 -2.01 -7.40 5.34
N ILE A 146 -1.18 -7.21 6.37
CA ILE A 146 -0.04 -6.28 6.40
C ILE A 146 1.10 -6.93 7.17
N GLY A 147 2.32 -6.85 6.63
CA GLY A 147 3.55 -7.22 7.33
C GLY A 147 4.07 -6.09 8.23
N ILE A 148 4.42 -6.43 9.47
CA ILE A 148 5.16 -5.55 10.37
C ILE A 148 6.50 -6.23 10.68
N VAL A 149 7.57 -5.71 10.10
CA VAL A 149 8.93 -6.21 10.35
C VAL A 149 9.47 -5.54 11.61
N ILE A 150 9.88 -6.33 12.60
CA ILE A 150 10.57 -5.83 13.79
C ILE A 150 12.07 -6.03 13.62
N ALA A 151 12.75 -4.92 13.38
CA ALA A 151 14.21 -4.77 13.35
C ALA A 151 14.74 -4.23 14.68
N THR A 152 16.06 -4.13 14.81
CA THR A 152 16.71 -3.55 16.00
C THR A 152 17.99 -2.82 15.65
N ASP A 153 18.29 -1.74 16.37
CA ASP A 153 19.58 -1.04 16.32
C ASP A 153 20.67 -1.71 17.18
N GLY A 154 20.35 -2.84 17.82
CA GLY A 154 21.26 -3.58 18.70
C GLY A 154 21.26 -3.07 20.15
N SER A 155 20.45 -2.06 20.48
CA SER A 155 20.33 -1.57 21.86
C SER A 155 19.44 -2.43 22.75
N ILE A 156 18.74 -3.42 22.18
CA ILE A 156 17.86 -4.35 22.88
C ILE A 156 18.47 -5.76 22.96
N GLY A 157 18.17 -6.46 24.05
CA GLY A 157 18.60 -7.84 24.22
C GLY A 157 20.11 -7.97 24.46
N GLU A 158 20.71 -9.05 23.95
CA GLU A 158 22.10 -9.45 24.23
C GLU A 158 22.97 -9.56 22.97
N PHE A 159 22.43 -9.19 21.81
CA PHE A 159 23.08 -9.35 20.52
C PHE A 159 23.37 -7.98 19.91
N ASN A 160 24.45 -7.90 19.15
CA ASN A 160 24.84 -6.67 18.49
C ASN A 160 24.04 -6.50 17.20
N ARG A 161 23.94 -5.25 16.70
CA ARG A 161 23.31 -4.95 15.41
C ARG A 161 23.80 -5.84 14.28
N SER A 162 25.10 -6.11 14.22
CA SER A 162 25.74 -6.93 13.19
C SER A 162 25.17 -8.33 13.09
N ASP A 163 24.66 -8.89 14.20
CA ASP A 163 24.08 -10.23 14.23
C ASP A 163 22.73 -10.29 13.47
N TYR A 164 22.08 -9.14 13.25
CA TYR A 164 20.73 -9.06 12.70
C TYR A 164 20.66 -8.67 11.22
N ILE A 165 21.74 -8.09 10.66
CA ILE A 165 21.72 -7.48 9.31
C ILE A 165 21.31 -8.49 8.24
N GLU A 166 21.90 -9.68 8.27
CA GLU A 166 21.63 -10.74 7.28
C GLU A 166 20.16 -11.21 7.35
N ALA A 167 19.69 -11.52 8.56
CA ALA A 167 18.32 -11.97 8.78
C ALA A 167 17.30 -10.88 8.43
N GLU A 168 17.59 -9.61 8.73
CA GLU A 168 16.75 -8.46 8.37
C GLU A 168 16.63 -8.30 6.85
N GLY A 169 17.76 -8.27 6.14
CA GLY A 169 17.77 -8.11 4.68
C GLY A 169 17.03 -9.25 3.98
N ARG A 170 17.15 -10.48 4.50
CA ARG A 170 16.43 -11.64 4.00
C ARG A 170 14.91 -11.52 4.19
N VAL A 171 14.45 -11.21 5.41
CA VAL A 171 13.01 -11.01 5.71
C VAL A 171 12.40 -9.96 4.78
N ILE A 172 13.09 -8.84 4.60
CA ILE A 172 12.62 -7.73 3.78
C ILE A 172 12.55 -8.12 2.30
N SER A 173 13.55 -8.87 1.81
CA SER A 173 13.56 -9.34 0.43
C SER A 173 12.41 -10.32 0.16
N GLU A 174 12.18 -11.27 1.05
CA GLU A 174 11.08 -12.23 0.94
C GLU A 174 9.70 -11.53 0.97
N LEU A 175 9.52 -10.52 1.84
CA LEU A 175 8.27 -9.73 1.86
C LEU A 175 8.03 -8.95 0.57
N LYS A 176 9.10 -8.39 -0.03
CA LYS A 176 9.02 -7.73 -1.34
C LYS A 176 8.61 -8.70 -2.44
N GLU A 177 9.17 -9.90 -2.45
CA GLU A 177 8.83 -10.95 -3.43
C GLU A 177 7.39 -11.43 -3.28
N ILE A 178 6.89 -11.53 -2.04
CA ILE A 178 5.49 -11.85 -1.75
C ILE A 178 4.55 -10.73 -2.25
N GLY A 179 5.02 -9.50 -2.37
CA GLY A 179 4.24 -8.34 -2.85
C GLY A 179 3.21 -7.85 -1.84
N LYS A 180 3.38 -8.17 -0.55
CA LYS A 180 2.48 -7.69 0.51
C LYS A 180 2.92 -6.34 1.06
N PRO A 181 2.00 -5.44 1.41
CA PRO A 181 2.35 -4.19 2.04
C PRO A 181 2.97 -4.44 3.41
N PHE A 182 4.11 -3.81 3.69
CA PHE A 182 4.77 -3.92 4.97
C PHE A 182 5.54 -2.66 5.36
N ILE A 183 5.77 -2.51 6.67
CA ILE A 183 6.63 -1.48 7.23
C ILE A 183 7.67 -2.11 8.16
N VAL A 184 8.74 -1.37 8.44
CA VAL A 184 9.79 -1.78 9.36
C VAL A 184 9.74 -0.92 10.61
N ILE A 185 9.71 -1.56 11.76
CA ILE A 185 9.88 -0.94 13.06
C ILE A 185 11.32 -1.19 13.51
N LEU A 186 12.11 -0.13 13.61
CA LEU A 186 13.46 -0.19 14.15
C LEU A 186 13.37 -0.05 15.68
N ASN A 187 13.28 -1.19 16.37
CA ASN A 187 13.15 -1.22 17.82
C ASN A 187 14.46 -0.79 18.49
N SER A 188 14.35 0.19 19.39
CA SER A 188 15.48 0.78 20.10
C SER A 188 15.07 1.20 21.51
N THR A 189 15.99 1.10 22.47
CA THR A 189 15.82 1.72 23.78
C THR A 189 15.89 3.25 23.71
N HIS A 190 16.48 3.80 22.66
CA HIS A 190 16.77 5.22 22.47
C HIS A 190 16.44 5.74 21.06
N PRO A 191 15.16 5.67 20.62
CA PRO A 191 14.77 5.93 19.23
C PRO A 191 15.04 7.36 18.75
N MET A 192 15.18 8.32 19.66
CA MET A 192 15.39 9.74 19.35
C MET A 192 16.88 10.12 19.23
N LEU A 193 17.80 9.18 19.42
CA LEU A 193 19.23 9.48 19.25
C LEU A 193 19.56 9.69 17.76
N PRO A 194 20.47 10.63 17.44
CA PRO A 194 20.85 10.91 16.05
C PRO A 194 21.31 9.67 15.27
N ASP A 195 22.07 8.79 15.92
CA ASP A 195 22.58 7.57 15.28
C ASP A 195 21.47 6.58 14.92
N THR A 196 20.46 6.41 15.79
CA THR A 196 19.31 5.55 15.54
C THR A 196 18.40 6.13 14.46
N MET A 197 18.17 7.44 14.46
CA MET A 197 17.41 8.12 13.41
C MET A 197 18.09 7.99 12.06
N LYS A 198 19.41 8.22 12.00
CA LYS A 198 20.21 8.05 10.79
C LYS A 198 20.23 6.60 10.30
N LEU A 199 20.29 5.62 11.21
CA LEU A 199 20.14 4.22 10.85
C LEU A 199 18.76 3.96 10.20
N GLY A 200 17.69 4.50 10.79
CA GLY A 200 16.34 4.42 10.22
C GLY A 200 16.28 4.98 8.79
N GLU A 201 16.83 6.18 8.57
CA GLU A 201 16.90 6.83 7.25
C GLU A 201 17.69 5.98 6.23
N ASN A 202 18.83 5.41 6.65
CA ASN A 202 19.64 4.55 5.79
C ASN A 202 18.87 3.29 5.38
N LEU A 203 18.23 2.60 6.33
CA LEU A 203 17.44 1.40 6.06
C LEU A 203 16.22 1.73 5.17
N GLN A 204 15.59 2.89 5.37
CA GLN A 204 14.49 3.34 4.52
C GLN A 204 14.96 3.60 3.09
N ALA A 205 16.13 4.21 2.90
CA ALA A 205 16.70 4.44 1.58
C ALA A 205 17.14 3.13 0.89
N GLU A 206 17.77 2.24 1.65
CA GLU A 206 18.24 0.93 1.17
C GLU A 206 17.09 0.02 0.76
N TYR A 207 16.09 -0.11 1.62
CA TYR A 207 14.97 -1.02 1.41
C TYR A 207 13.77 -0.38 0.72
N GLN A 208 13.73 0.94 0.53
CA GLN A 208 12.61 1.66 -0.09
C GLN A 208 11.25 1.32 0.55
N VAL A 209 11.26 1.18 1.87
CA VAL A 209 10.07 0.97 2.70
C VAL A 209 10.13 1.83 3.95
N PRO A 210 8.99 2.23 4.55
CA PRO A 210 9.00 3.04 5.75
C PRO A 210 9.71 2.33 6.90
N VAL A 211 10.64 3.05 7.54
CA VAL A 211 11.33 2.59 8.74
C VAL A 211 11.00 3.55 9.88
N ILE A 212 10.43 3.04 10.97
CA ILE A 212 10.01 3.83 12.12
C ILE A 212 10.88 3.45 13.32
N PRO A 213 11.84 4.30 13.73
CA PRO A 213 12.56 4.14 14.99
C PRO A 213 11.62 4.30 16.17
N MET A 214 11.54 3.30 17.05
CA MET A 214 10.70 3.41 18.25
C MET A 214 11.17 2.52 19.39
N ASN A 215 10.74 2.85 20.60
CA ASN A 215 10.88 1.96 21.76
C ASN A 215 9.61 1.13 21.92
N VAL A 216 9.65 -0.12 21.46
CA VAL A 216 8.48 -1.01 21.46
C VAL A 216 7.96 -1.27 22.89
N GLU A 217 8.84 -1.35 23.88
CA GLU A 217 8.43 -1.57 25.28
C GLU A 217 7.60 -0.40 25.83
N ASN A 218 7.89 0.82 25.38
CA ASN A 218 7.18 2.03 25.83
C ASN A 218 6.08 2.48 24.86
N MET A 219 5.69 1.63 23.91
CA MET A 219 4.61 1.92 22.98
C MET A 219 3.30 2.18 23.71
N ASN A 220 2.63 3.25 23.31
CA ASN A 220 1.27 3.56 23.69
C ASN A 220 0.30 3.41 22.50
N GLU A 221 -0.97 3.65 22.75
CA GLU A 221 -2.03 3.56 21.75
C GLU A 221 -1.79 4.47 20.53
N LYS A 222 -1.33 5.71 20.74
CA LYS A 222 -1.06 6.65 19.64
C LYS A 222 0.01 6.10 18.70
N ASP A 223 1.08 5.52 19.25
CA ASP A 223 2.16 4.95 18.46
C ASP A 223 1.65 3.82 17.56
N ILE A 224 0.73 2.98 18.07
CA ILE A 224 0.13 1.89 17.29
C ILE A 224 -0.73 2.46 16.15
N TYR A 225 -1.50 3.51 16.39
CA TYR A 225 -2.26 4.17 15.31
C TYR A 225 -1.34 4.78 14.25
N ASP A 226 -0.20 5.36 14.65
CA ASP A 226 0.79 5.88 13.70
C ASP A 226 1.42 4.77 12.86
N ILE A 227 1.76 3.62 13.46
CA ILE A 227 2.21 2.42 12.75
C ILE A 227 1.17 1.97 11.72
N LEU A 228 -0.09 1.83 12.13
CA LEU A 228 -1.18 1.40 11.25
C LEU A 228 -1.41 2.42 10.13
N ARG A 229 -1.27 3.71 10.41
CA ARG A 229 -1.37 4.77 9.40
C ARG A 229 -0.27 4.65 8.36
N GLU A 230 0.99 4.50 8.79
CA GLU A 230 2.11 4.34 7.85
C GLU A 230 1.97 3.05 7.03
N ALA A 231 1.50 1.97 7.65
CA ALA A 231 1.18 0.73 6.95
C ALA A 231 0.03 0.87 5.94
N LEU A 232 -1.00 1.68 6.24
CA LEU A 232 -2.10 1.94 5.31
C LEU A 232 -1.60 2.60 4.01
N TYR A 233 -0.59 3.46 4.08
CA TYR A 233 -0.01 4.09 2.90
C TYR A 233 0.87 3.15 2.06
N GLU A 234 1.22 1.97 2.57
CA GLU A 234 1.97 0.96 1.82
C GLU A 234 1.06 0.05 0.98
N PHE A 235 -0.27 0.14 1.13
CA PHE A 235 -1.16 -0.61 0.25
C PHE A 235 -1.02 -0.15 -1.20
N PRO A 236 -1.13 -1.10 -2.15
CA PRO A 236 -1.05 -0.77 -3.56
C PRO A 236 -2.22 0.11 -3.99
N VAL A 237 -2.04 0.91 -5.02
CA VAL A 237 -3.14 1.59 -5.72
C VAL A 237 -3.79 0.60 -6.68
N LEU A 238 -5.11 0.45 -6.60
CA LEU A 238 -5.86 -0.47 -7.46
C LEU A 238 -6.49 0.22 -8.66
N GLU A 239 -6.85 1.49 -8.51
CA GLU A 239 -7.49 2.25 -9.59
C GLU A 239 -7.02 3.70 -9.59
N VAL A 240 -6.64 4.19 -10.77
CA VAL A 240 -6.32 5.59 -11.02
C VAL A 240 -7.38 6.19 -11.94
N LYS A 241 -8.23 7.05 -11.38
CA LYS A 241 -9.25 7.80 -12.12
C LYS A 241 -8.66 9.13 -12.56
N VAL A 242 -8.74 9.44 -13.86
CA VAL A 242 -8.29 10.73 -14.38
C VAL A 242 -9.46 11.48 -15.00
N ASN A 243 -9.80 12.60 -14.38
CA ASN A 243 -10.74 13.57 -14.90
C ASN A 243 -10.00 14.55 -15.81
N MET A 244 -10.24 14.47 -17.11
CA MET A 244 -9.76 15.45 -18.08
C MET A 244 -10.93 16.33 -18.56
N PRO A 245 -10.67 17.52 -19.14
CA PRO A 245 -11.73 18.36 -19.69
C PRO A 245 -12.56 17.61 -20.73
N GLU A 246 -13.88 17.61 -20.58
CA GLU A 246 -14.80 16.83 -21.43
C GLU A 246 -14.63 17.13 -22.92
N TRP A 247 -14.38 18.40 -23.26
CA TRP A 247 -14.19 18.82 -24.65
C TRP A 247 -12.92 18.21 -25.28
N ILE A 248 -11.89 17.89 -24.48
CA ILE A 248 -10.70 17.15 -24.95
C ILE A 248 -11.05 15.68 -25.12
N ALA A 249 -11.84 15.11 -24.20
CA ALA A 249 -12.25 13.72 -24.25
C ALA A 249 -13.06 13.38 -25.52
N ILE A 250 -13.87 14.32 -26.03
CA ILE A 250 -14.64 14.13 -27.28
C ILE A 250 -13.84 14.35 -28.57
N LEU A 251 -12.61 14.87 -28.50
CA LEU A 251 -11.77 15.03 -29.69
C LEU A 251 -11.51 13.67 -30.36
N ASN A 252 -11.27 13.68 -31.66
CA ASN A 252 -10.86 12.49 -32.40
C ASN A 252 -9.62 11.86 -31.76
N HIS A 253 -9.54 10.53 -31.75
CA HIS A 253 -8.40 9.80 -31.17
C HIS A 253 -7.05 10.19 -31.79
N ASP A 254 -7.07 10.64 -33.05
CA ASP A 254 -5.87 11.11 -33.74
C ASP A 254 -5.48 12.56 -33.45
N HIS A 255 -6.30 13.31 -32.72
CA HIS A 255 -6.04 14.71 -32.43
C HIS A 255 -4.77 14.87 -31.57
N PRO A 256 -3.81 15.75 -31.95
CA PRO A 256 -2.53 15.90 -31.25
C PRO A 256 -2.66 16.14 -29.74
N ILE A 257 -3.54 17.06 -29.34
CA ILE A 257 -3.78 17.37 -27.92
C ILE A 257 -4.30 16.16 -27.15
N LYS A 258 -5.25 15.40 -27.73
CA LYS A 258 -5.76 14.19 -27.07
C LYS A 258 -4.66 13.14 -26.90
N LYS A 259 -3.77 12.99 -27.91
CA LYS A 259 -2.61 12.10 -27.81
C LYS A 259 -1.69 12.48 -26.65
N VAL A 260 -1.35 13.76 -26.51
CA VAL A 260 -0.49 14.24 -25.41
C VAL A 260 -1.13 14.00 -24.04
N TYR A 261 -2.43 14.24 -23.89
CA TYR A 261 -3.13 13.93 -22.63
C TYR A 261 -3.07 12.44 -22.28
N ILE A 262 -3.36 11.56 -23.25
CA ILE A 262 -3.34 10.12 -23.04
C ILE A 262 -1.92 9.60 -22.73
N GLU A 263 -0.91 10.14 -23.41
CA GLU A 263 0.50 9.84 -23.16
C GLU A 263 0.92 10.22 -21.75
N LYS A 264 0.62 11.46 -21.33
CA LYS A 264 0.91 11.94 -19.97
C LYS A 264 0.19 11.14 -18.89
N ILE A 265 -1.06 10.74 -19.15
CA ILE A 265 -1.80 9.86 -18.24
C ILE A 265 -1.10 8.50 -18.12
N ARG A 266 -0.69 7.90 -19.25
CA ARG A 266 0.03 6.61 -19.22
C ARG A 266 1.35 6.69 -18.47
N GLU A 267 2.15 7.74 -18.72
CA GLU A 267 3.40 7.98 -18.00
C GLU A 267 3.16 8.04 -16.48
N SER A 268 2.15 8.81 -16.05
CA SER A 268 1.85 8.96 -14.63
C SER A 268 1.41 7.67 -13.93
N VAL A 269 0.70 6.77 -14.64
CA VAL A 269 0.15 5.55 -14.04
C VAL A 269 1.23 4.48 -13.82
N ILE A 270 2.32 4.49 -14.59
CA ILE A 270 3.39 3.48 -14.50
C ILE A 270 4.17 3.57 -13.19
N GLU A 271 4.30 4.77 -12.61
CA GLU A 271 5.15 5.01 -11.44
C GLU A 271 4.42 4.89 -10.09
N ILE A 272 3.10 4.67 -10.10
CA ILE A 272 2.31 4.60 -8.87
C ILE A 272 2.11 3.14 -8.51
N ASP A 273 2.84 2.68 -7.52
CA ASP A 273 2.62 1.36 -6.93
C ASP A 273 1.76 1.50 -5.67
N LYS A 274 2.11 2.44 -4.77
CA LYS A 274 1.51 2.55 -3.43
C LYS A 274 0.81 3.88 -3.19
N LEU A 275 -0.09 3.90 -2.21
CA LEU A 275 -0.80 5.11 -1.79
C LEU A 275 0.14 6.25 -1.34
N ARG A 276 1.34 5.91 -0.84
CA ARG A 276 2.38 6.89 -0.50
C ARG A 276 2.90 7.65 -1.73
N ASP A 277 2.99 6.99 -2.88
CA ASP A 277 3.60 7.54 -4.10
C ASP A 277 2.71 8.60 -4.76
N VAL A 278 1.42 8.62 -4.39
CA VAL A 278 0.38 9.48 -4.95
C VAL A 278 0.72 10.97 -4.78
N ALA A 279 1.53 11.36 -3.79
CA ALA A 279 1.93 12.76 -3.62
C ALA A 279 2.71 13.31 -4.82
N ASN A 280 3.49 12.46 -5.50
CA ASN A 280 4.39 12.86 -6.60
C ASN A 280 3.74 12.73 -7.98
N ILE A 281 2.55 12.11 -8.07
CA ILE A 281 1.84 11.85 -9.32
C ILE A 281 1.60 13.09 -10.19
N THR A 282 1.44 14.25 -9.53
CA THR A 282 1.12 15.50 -10.21
C THR A 282 2.32 16.08 -10.95
N ASP A 283 3.54 15.63 -10.63
CA ASP A 283 4.78 16.15 -11.20
C ASP A 283 4.91 15.81 -12.69
N HIS A 284 4.43 14.64 -13.13
CA HIS A 284 4.45 14.23 -14.54
C HIS A 284 3.70 15.17 -15.47
N PHE A 285 2.71 15.90 -14.95
CA PHE A 285 1.87 16.80 -15.73
C PHE A 285 2.43 18.23 -15.82
N LYS A 286 3.42 18.59 -14.99
CA LYS A 286 3.95 19.97 -14.89
C LYS A 286 4.62 20.44 -16.17
N ASP A 287 5.22 19.53 -16.93
CA ASP A 287 6.01 19.87 -18.12
C ASP A 287 5.17 19.90 -19.41
N SER A 288 3.85 19.69 -19.32
CA SER A 288 2.96 19.69 -20.49
C SER A 288 2.48 21.11 -20.83
N PRO A 289 2.67 21.60 -22.07
CA PRO A 289 2.14 22.90 -22.48
C PRO A 289 0.60 22.92 -22.57
N TYR A 290 -0.03 21.74 -22.60
CA TYR A 290 -1.48 21.60 -22.74
C TYR A 290 -2.19 21.34 -21.41
N ILE A 291 -1.46 21.18 -20.30
CA ILE A 291 -2.03 20.94 -18.97
C ILE A 291 -1.53 22.03 -18.04
N THR A 292 -2.41 22.94 -17.63
CA THR A 292 -2.04 24.05 -16.74
C THR A 292 -1.94 23.61 -15.28
N LYS A 293 -2.74 22.60 -14.90
CA LYS A 293 -2.80 22.14 -13.51
C LYS A 293 -3.24 20.68 -13.45
N ALA A 294 -2.59 19.89 -12.59
CA ALA A 294 -3.05 18.60 -12.14
C ALA A 294 -3.30 18.67 -10.63
N ILE A 295 -4.44 18.15 -10.17
CA ILE A 295 -4.82 18.14 -8.75
C ILE A 295 -5.17 16.71 -8.37
N LEU A 296 -4.62 16.25 -7.25
CA LEU A 296 -5.14 15.07 -6.56
C LEU A 296 -6.45 15.47 -5.87
N SER A 297 -7.56 15.11 -6.48
CA SER A 297 -8.90 15.57 -6.08
C SER A 297 -9.54 14.70 -5.02
N ASP A 298 -9.22 13.40 -5.01
CA ASP A 298 -9.72 12.44 -4.03
C ASP A 298 -8.74 11.27 -3.87
N VAL A 299 -8.60 10.77 -2.64
CA VAL A 299 -7.82 9.59 -2.31
C VAL A 299 -8.66 8.70 -1.40
N ASN A 300 -9.20 7.63 -1.97
CA ASN A 300 -9.90 6.63 -1.20
C ASN A 300 -8.89 5.56 -0.76
N THR A 301 -8.34 5.70 0.44
CA THR A 301 -7.33 4.76 0.96
C THR A 301 -7.89 3.37 1.25
N SER A 302 -9.20 3.22 1.51
CA SER A 302 -9.80 1.91 1.78
C SER A 302 -10.00 1.08 0.51
N LYS A 303 -10.32 1.74 -0.61
CA LYS A 303 -10.43 1.10 -1.92
C LYS A 303 -9.16 1.21 -2.77
N GLY A 304 -8.19 2.00 -2.34
CA GLY A 304 -6.97 2.27 -3.10
C GLY A 304 -7.28 2.91 -4.45
N GLU A 305 -8.32 3.75 -4.47
CA GLU A 305 -8.72 4.49 -5.65
C GLU A 305 -8.21 5.92 -5.50
N ILE A 306 -7.56 6.45 -6.52
CA ILE A 306 -7.12 7.85 -6.55
C ILE A 306 -7.78 8.56 -7.72
N THR A 307 -8.12 9.83 -7.52
CA THR A 307 -8.71 10.67 -8.57
C THR A 307 -7.83 11.89 -8.83
N ILE A 308 -7.37 12.02 -10.06
CA ILE A 308 -6.61 13.18 -10.55
C ILE A 308 -7.52 14.02 -11.43
N THR A 309 -7.55 15.33 -11.25
CA THR A 309 -8.21 16.25 -12.16
C THR A 309 -7.19 17.10 -12.92
N LEU A 310 -7.26 17.05 -14.24
CA LEU A 310 -6.41 17.80 -15.16
C LEU A 310 -7.17 19.00 -15.71
N TYR A 311 -6.49 20.15 -15.75
CA TYR A 311 -7.02 21.41 -16.27
C TYR A 311 -6.25 21.83 -17.51
N ALA A 312 -6.99 22.22 -18.55
CA ALA A 312 -6.43 22.80 -19.77
C ALA A 312 -6.23 24.33 -19.62
N PRO A 313 -5.29 24.92 -20.36
CA PRO A 313 -5.18 26.36 -20.50
C PRO A 313 -6.49 26.97 -21.03
N GLY A 314 -6.85 28.15 -20.53
CA GLY A 314 -8.11 28.81 -20.88
C GLY A 314 -8.27 29.09 -22.38
N ASP A 315 -7.17 29.44 -23.06
CA ASP A 315 -7.17 29.77 -24.49
C ASP A 315 -7.15 28.54 -25.40
N LEU A 316 -6.73 27.37 -24.88
CA LEU A 316 -6.53 26.15 -25.66
C LEU A 316 -7.82 25.69 -26.35
N TYR A 317 -8.97 25.85 -25.69
CA TYR A 317 -10.27 25.51 -26.28
C TYR A 317 -10.52 26.30 -27.57
N ASN A 318 -10.28 27.62 -27.55
CA ASN A 318 -10.51 28.49 -28.70
C ASN A 318 -9.53 28.20 -29.84
N GLU A 319 -8.27 27.90 -29.51
CA GLU A 319 -7.26 27.50 -30.50
C GLU A 319 -7.67 26.21 -31.21
N VAL A 320 -8.11 25.20 -30.45
CA VAL A 320 -8.57 23.92 -31.02
C VAL A 320 -9.84 24.10 -31.84
N LEU A 321 -10.78 24.90 -31.36
CA LEU A 321 -12.01 25.19 -32.08
C LEU A 321 -11.71 25.85 -33.43
N LYS A 322 -10.80 26.83 -33.44
CA LYS A 322 -10.32 27.50 -34.66
C LYS A 322 -9.61 26.53 -35.59
N ASP A 323 -8.79 25.61 -35.06
CA ASP A 323 -8.09 24.63 -35.88
C ASP A 323 -9.03 23.59 -36.52
N ILE A 324 -10.07 23.17 -35.82
CA ILE A 324 -11.04 22.19 -36.34
C ILE A 324 -11.96 22.83 -37.38
N ILE A 325 -12.50 24.00 -37.06
CA ILE A 325 -13.51 24.67 -37.89
C ILE A 325 -12.86 25.47 -39.03
N LYS A 326 -11.56 25.81 -38.88
CA LYS A 326 -10.81 26.71 -39.78
C LYS A 326 -11.45 28.11 -39.91
N ILE A 327 -12.26 28.50 -38.91
CA ILE A 327 -12.90 29.81 -38.81
C ILE A 327 -12.55 30.39 -37.43
N ASP A 328 -12.22 31.68 -37.42
CA ASP A 328 -11.90 32.43 -36.20
C ASP A 328 -13.18 32.80 -35.45
N VAL A 329 -13.60 31.98 -34.48
CA VAL A 329 -14.79 32.23 -33.66
C VAL A 329 -14.41 33.07 -32.45
N ARG A 330 -14.86 34.33 -32.39
CA ARG A 330 -14.42 35.32 -31.39
C ARG A 330 -15.36 35.43 -30.20
N ASN A 331 -16.62 35.05 -30.37
CA ASN A 331 -17.65 35.21 -29.34
C ASN A 331 -18.80 34.18 -29.52
N LYS A 332 -19.68 34.13 -28.52
CA LYS A 332 -20.83 33.21 -28.49
C LYS A 332 -21.82 33.44 -29.65
N ALA A 333 -21.93 34.66 -30.17
CA ALA A 333 -22.85 34.96 -31.28
C ALA A 333 -22.33 34.39 -32.61
N GLU A 334 -21.03 34.53 -32.88
CA GLU A 334 -20.38 33.92 -34.05
C GLU A 334 -20.47 32.39 -34.00
N LEU A 335 -20.29 31.79 -32.81
CA LEU A 335 -20.47 30.35 -32.62
C LEU A 335 -21.89 29.89 -32.94
N LEU A 336 -22.90 30.63 -32.48
CA LEU A 336 -24.31 30.32 -32.76
C LEU A 336 -24.65 30.46 -34.25
N SER A 337 -24.18 31.52 -34.90
CA SER A 337 -24.36 31.72 -36.34
C SER A 337 -23.74 30.58 -37.13
N LEU A 338 -22.55 30.14 -36.74
CA LEU A 338 -21.87 29.03 -37.37
C LEU A 338 -22.66 27.71 -37.22
N PHE A 339 -23.17 27.41 -36.02
CA PHE A 339 -24.00 26.21 -35.81
C PHE A 339 -25.31 26.24 -36.63
N GLN A 340 -25.90 27.41 -36.82
CA GLN A 340 -27.08 27.55 -37.70
C GLN A 340 -26.72 27.20 -39.15
N SER A 341 -25.64 27.76 -39.68
CA SER A 341 -25.16 27.46 -41.05
C SER A 341 -24.78 25.99 -41.21
N TYR A 342 -24.12 25.38 -40.22
CA TYR A 342 -23.82 23.94 -40.26
C TYR A 342 -25.07 23.07 -40.23
N ASN A 343 -26.11 23.46 -39.49
CA ASN A 343 -27.36 22.70 -39.43
C ASN A 343 -28.10 22.74 -40.78
N GLU A 344 -28.12 23.89 -41.44
CA GLU A 344 -28.67 24.03 -42.80
C GLU A 344 -27.90 23.15 -43.79
N ALA A 345 -26.57 23.30 -43.84
CA ALA A 345 -25.72 22.49 -44.73
C ALA A 345 -25.83 20.98 -44.45
N LYS A 346 -25.95 20.58 -43.17
CA LYS A 346 -26.13 19.18 -42.79
C LYS A 346 -27.46 18.61 -43.28
N LYS A 347 -28.56 19.37 -43.17
CA LYS A 347 -29.87 18.93 -43.70
C LYS A 347 -29.83 18.72 -45.20
N GLU A 348 -29.21 19.63 -45.94
CA GLU A 348 -29.06 19.49 -47.39
C GLU A 348 -28.16 18.29 -47.74
N TYR A 349 -26.99 18.16 -47.09
CA TYR A 349 -26.09 17.03 -47.28
C TYR A 349 -26.77 15.70 -46.96
N ASP A 350 -27.55 15.60 -45.88
CA ASP A 350 -28.23 14.38 -45.47
C ASP A 350 -29.23 13.88 -46.52
N GLN A 351 -29.80 14.76 -47.34
CA GLN A 351 -30.68 14.39 -48.46
C GLN A 351 -29.92 13.71 -49.61
N ILE A 352 -28.67 14.11 -49.84
CA ILE A 352 -27.88 13.68 -51.01
C ILE A 352 -26.72 12.71 -50.66
N LYS A 353 -26.42 12.50 -49.38
CA LYS A 353 -25.25 11.74 -48.93
C LYS A 353 -25.20 10.30 -49.44
N SER A 354 -26.35 9.65 -49.61
CA SER A 354 -26.46 8.27 -50.09
C SER A 354 -26.07 8.18 -51.56
N ALA A 355 -26.60 9.08 -52.41
CA ALA A 355 -26.24 9.19 -53.82
C ALA A 355 -24.75 9.53 -53.99
N LEU A 356 -24.23 10.47 -53.19
CA LEU A 356 -22.80 10.82 -53.19
C LEU A 356 -21.88 9.65 -52.78
N LYS A 357 -22.28 8.86 -51.78
CA LYS A 357 -21.52 7.65 -51.39
C LYS A 357 -21.52 6.60 -52.49
N MET A 358 -22.67 6.38 -53.13
CA MET A 358 -22.81 5.42 -54.22
C MET A 358 -21.93 5.82 -55.41
N ALA A 359 -22.00 7.07 -55.87
CA ALA A 359 -21.16 7.58 -56.95
C ALA A 359 -19.65 7.46 -56.67
N LYS A 360 -19.22 7.63 -55.41
CA LYS A 360 -17.80 7.42 -55.03
C LYS A 360 -17.37 5.96 -55.06
N GLN A 361 -18.29 5.01 -54.86
CA GLN A 361 -17.97 3.58 -54.83
C GLN A 361 -18.09 2.91 -56.19
N THR A 362 -19.08 3.28 -56.99
CA THR A 362 -19.38 2.65 -58.29
C THR A 362 -18.92 3.46 -59.49
N GLY A 363 -18.38 4.66 -59.26
CA GLY A 363 -18.15 5.67 -60.30
C GLY A 363 -19.43 6.45 -60.59
N TYR A 364 -19.27 7.61 -61.23
CA TYR A 364 -20.40 8.44 -61.68
C TYR A 364 -21.10 7.73 -62.85
N GLY A 365 -22.15 6.96 -62.56
CA GLY A 365 -22.96 6.23 -63.52
C GLY A 365 -24.41 6.22 -63.10
#